data_AF-A0A948HH06-F1
#
_entry.id   AF-A0A948HH06-F1
#
_cell.length_a   1.000
_cell.length_b   1.000
_cell.length_c   1.000
_cell.angle_alpha   90.00
_cell.angle_beta   90.00
_cell.angle_gamma   90.00
#
_symmetry.space_group_name_H-M   'P 1'
#
loop_
_entity.id
_entity.type
_entity.pdbx_description
1 polymer ?
#
loop_
_entity_poly.entity_id
_entity_poly.type
_entity_poly.pdbx_seq_one_letter_code
_entity_poly.pdbx_strand_id
1 'polypeptide(L)' 'SARKSWDAARAELSAKGAGKFRMGDLVKKSTGSEWVGHVCGWYSTNQTPEGYAVESSAHRNSVQIYPVTALEAVE' A
#
# COMPACT_ATOMS: atom_id res chain seq x y z
N SER A 1 -3.41 -16.98 19.09
CA SER A 1 -2.75 -17.18 17.79
C SER A 1 -2.47 -15.83 17.18
N ALA A 2 -1.20 -15.53 16.88
CA ALA A 2 -0.76 -14.24 16.32
C ALA A 2 -1.51 -13.84 15.04
N ARG A 3 -2.04 -14.80 14.28
CA ARG A 3 -2.81 -14.54 13.05
C ARG A 3 -4.10 -13.74 13.32
N LYS A 4 -4.81 -14.04 14.42
CA LYS A 4 -6.02 -13.31 14.82
C LYS A 4 -5.75 -11.87 15.27
N SER A 5 -4.54 -11.55 15.76
CA SER A 5 -4.22 -10.18 16.17
C SER A 5 -3.79 -9.29 15.00
N TRP A 6 -3.28 -9.88 13.91
CA TRP A 6 -2.92 -9.14 12.70
C TRP A 6 -4.14 -8.74 11.87
N ASP A 7 -5.17 -9.58 11.77
CA ASP A 7 -6.39 -9.23 11.02
C ASP A 7 -7.14 -8.05 11.66
N ALA A 8 -7.23 -8.04 12.99
CA ALA A 8 -7.82 -6.93 13.75
C ALA A 8 -6.98 -5.64 13.63
N ALA A 9 -5.65 -5.74 13.72
CA ALA A 9 -4.76 -4.60 13.53
C ALA A 9 -4.84 -4.04 12.09
N ARG A 10 -4.96 -4.89 11.07
CA ARG A 10 -5.18 -4.47 9.66
C ARG A 10 -6.50 -3.72 9.49
N ALA A 11 -7.57 -4.20 10.12
CA ALA A 11 -8.87 -3.53 10.06
C ALA A 11 -8.86 -2.16 10.77
N GLU A 12 -8.23 -2.06 11.94
CA GLU A 12 -8.13 -0.79 12.69
C GLU A 12 -7.19 0.21 11.98
N LEU A 13 -6.05 -0.24 11.46
CA LEU A 13 -5.13 0.60 10.69
C LEU A 13 -5.75 1.04 9.36
N SER A 14 -6.58 0.21 8.72
CA SER A 14 -7.36 0.60 7.54
C SER A 14 -8.45 1.64 7.86
N ALA A 15 -8.97 1.66 9.09
CA ALA A 15 -9.99 2.61 9.52
C ALA A 15 -9.39 3.97 9.97
N LYS A 16 -8.18 3.95 10.56
CA LYS A 16 -7.46 5.17 10.99
C LYS A 16 -6.53 5.75 9.91
N GLY A 17 -6.09 4.95 8.94
CA GLY A 17 -5.21 5.35 7.83
C GLY A 17 -5.97 5.62 6.54
N ALA A 18 -7.09 6.34 6.59
CA ALA A 18 -7.91 6.68 5.42
C ALA A 18 -7.23 7.74 4.52
N GLY A 19 -6.01 7.46 4.08
CA GLY A 19 -5.40 8.16 2.94
C GLY A 19 -6.09 7.76 1.64
N LYS A 20 -5.51 8.13 0.50
CA LYS A 20 -6.06 7.90 -0.83
C LYS A 20 -6.38 6.41 -1.13
N PHE A 21 -5.60 5.47 -0.59
CA PHE A 21 -5.75 4.03 -0.86
C PHE A 21 -5.91 3.22 0.42
N ARG A 22 -6.57 2.07 0.31
CA ARG A 22 -6.83 1.12 1.39
C ARG A 22 -5.98 -0.14 1.23
N MET A 23 -5.80 -0.86 2.33
CA MET A 23 -5.19 -2.18 2.31
C MET A 23 -5.92 -3.10 1.33
N GLY A 24 -5.19 -3.69 0.39
CA GLY A 24 -5.72 -4.56 -0.65
C GLY A 24 -6.09 -3.88 -1.96
N ASP A 25 -6.15 -2.54 -2.02
CA ASP A 25 -6.42 -1.82 -3.27
C ASP A 25 -5.36 -2.16 -4.32
N LEU A 26 -5.80 -2.42 -5.55
CA LEU A 26 -4.91 -2.63 -6.70
C LEU A 26 -4.47 -1.25 -7.22
N VAL A 27 -3.16 -1.03 -7.21
CA VAL A 27 -2.55 0.23 -7.65
C VAL A 27 -1.41 -0.03 -8.60
N LYS A 28 -1.07 0.99 -9.40
CA LYS A 28 0.11 0.99 -10.24
C LYS A 28 0.86 2.31 -10.15
N LYS A 29 2.14 2.29 -10.51
CA LYS A 29 2.89 3.52 -10.71
C LYS A 29 2.33 4.29 -11.89
N SER A 30 2.10 5.59 -11.69
CA SER A 30 1.59 6.48 -12.74
C SER A 30 2.64 6.80 -13.81
N THR A 31 3.94 6.78 -13.46
CA THR A 31 5.05 7.10 -14.37
C THR A 31 6.35 6.35 -14.04
N GLY A 32 7.26 6.27 -15.03
CA GLY A 32 8.58 5.66 -14.89
C GLY A 32 8.55 4.13 -14.91
N SER A 33 9.46 3.48 -14.18
CA SER A 33 9.53 2.01 -14.10
C SER A 33 8.19 1.39 -13.67
N GLU A 34 7.83 0.28 -14.29
CA GLU A 34 6.56 -0.41 -14.06
C GLU A 34 6.52 -1.04 -12.67
N TRP A 35 5.44 -0.77 -11.94
CA TRP A 35 5.06 -1.51 -10.73
C TRP A 35 3.55 -1.54 -10.65
N VAL A 36 3.00 -2.73 -10.46
CA VAL A 36 1.56 -2.98 -10.27
C VAL A 36 1.42 -3.97 -9.13
N GLY A 37 0.49 -3.73 -8.22
CA GLY A 37 0.38 -4.55 -7.03
C GLY A 37 -0.73 -4.11 -6.08
N HIS A 38 -0.85 -4.86 -4.98
CA HIS A 38 -1.83 -4.57 -3.95
C HIS A 38 -1.19 -3.82 -2.79
N VAL A 39 -1.89 -2.82 -2.27
CA VAL A 39 -1.47 -2.10 -1.06
C VAL A 39 -1.39 -3.07 0.12
N CYS A 40 -0.21 -3.20 0.70
CA CYS A 40 0.08 -4.11 1.81
C CYS A 40 0.60 -3.39 3.06
N GLY A 41 0.68 -2.06 3.03
CA GLY A 41 1.03 -1.23 4.18
C GLY A 41 1.06 0.26 3.82
N TRP A 42 1.33 1.11 4.80
CA TRP A 42 1.49 2.56 4.63
C TRP A 42 2.68 3.06 5.44
N TYR A 43 3.19 4.23 5.08
CA TYR A 43 4.24 4.93 5.80
C TYR A 43 4.05 6.45 5.73
N SER A 44 4.70 7.16 6.65
CA SER A 44 4.74 8.62 6.68
C SER A 44 6.10 9.10 7.15
N THR A 45 6.63 10.13 6.49
CA THR A 45 7.86 10.84 6.87
C THR A 45 7.67 12.34 6.60
N ASN A 46 8.59 13.18 7.05
CA ASN A 46 8.54 14.62 6.74
C ASN A 46 8.58 14.92 5.23
N GLN A 47 9.33 14.13 4.45
CA GLN A 47 9.40 14.30 2.99
C GLN A 47 8.22 13.65 2.26
N THR A 48 7.66 12.57 2.81
CA THR A 48 6.53 11.85 2.23
C THR A 48 5.45 11.71 3.30
N PRO A 49 4.58 12.72 3.46
CA PRO A 49 3.53 12.70 4.47
C PRO A 49 2.58 11.51 4.31
N GLU A 50 2.40 11.05 3.07
CA GLU A 50 1.57 9.89 2.74
C GLU A 50 2.26 9.00 1.69
N GLY A 51 2.50 7.73 2.04
CA GLY A 51 3.02 6.74 1.11
C GLY A 51 2.56 5.32 1.46
N TYR A 52 2.70 4.43 0.48
CA TYR A 52 2.15 3.08 0.51
C TYR A 52 3.21 2.03 0.18
N ALA A 53 3.14 0.91 0.89
CA ALA A 53 3.83 -0.32 0.52
C ALA A 53 2.92 -1.12 -0.43
N VAL A 54 3.48 -1.56 -1.56
CA VAL A 54 2.76 -2.25 -2.63
C VAL A 54 3.46 -3.56 -2.92
N GLU A 55 2.78 -4.67 -2.65
CA GLU A 55 3.23 -6.01 -3.02
C GLU A 55 2.97 -6.25 -4.50
N SER A 56 4.00 -6.61 -5.26
CA SER A 56 3.91 -6.82 -6.71
C SER A 56 2.96 -7.95 -7.08
N SER A 57 2.11 -7.71 -8.08
CA SER A 57 1.29 -8.76 -8.70
C SER A 57 2.12 -9.71 -9.58
N ALA A 58 3.27 -9.27 -10.09
CA ALA A 58 4.14 -10.05 -10.98
C ALA A 58 5.21 -10.85 -10.22
N HIS A 59 5.66 -10.34 -9.07
CA HIS A 59 6.73 -10.94 -8.27
C HIS A 59 6.26 -11.14 -6.82
N ARG A 60 5.71 -12.33 -6.55
CA ARG A 60 5.16 -12.69 -5.24
C ARG A 60 6.13 -12.37 -4.10
N ASN A 61 5.61 -11.80 -3.00
CA ASN A 61 6.35 -11.37 -1.80
C ASN A 61 7.32 -10.19 -2.01
N SER A 62 7.49 -9.68 -3.23
CA SER A 62 8.28 -8.47 -3.47
C SER A 62 7.46 -7.24 -3.15
N VAL A 63 7.95 -6.41 -2.22
CA VAL A 63 7.29 -5.17 -1.79
C VAL A 63 8.19 -3.99 -2.11
N GLN A 64 7.60 -2.93 -2.66
CA GLN A 64 8.24 -1.63 -2.76
C GLN A 64 7.35 -0.55 -2.12
N ILE A 65 7.95 0.58 -1.76
CA ILE A 65 7.26 1.71 -1.14
C ILE A 65 7.28 2.92 -2.07
N TYR A 66 6.15 3.62 -2.17
CA TYR A 66 6.01 4.81 -3.01
C TYR A 66 5.21 5.91 -2.30
N PRO A 67 5.51 7.19 -2.58
CA PRO A 67 4.62 8.29 -2.20
C PRO A 67 3.27 8.15 -2.92
N VAL A 68 2.20 8.63 -2.29
CA VAL A 68 0.83 8.58 -2.86
C VAL A 68 0.75 9.21 -4.25
N THR A 69 1.56 10.23 -4.53
CA THR A 69 1.59 10.95 -5.81
C THR A 69 2.16 10.13 -6.97
N ALA A 70 2.90 9.06 -6.67
CA ALA A 70 3.44 8.15 -7.68
C ALA A 70 2.48 7.00 -8.03
N LEU A 71 1.33 6.90 -7.36
CA LEU A 71 0.39 5.78 -7.48
C LEU A 71 -0.97 6.23 -8.01
N GLU A 72 -1.56 5.37 -8.83
CA GLU A 72 -2.94 5.46 -9.30
C GLU A 72 -3.67 4.13 -9.10
N ALA A 73 -4.97 4.21 -8.82
CA ALA A 73 -5.82 3.03 -8.73
C ALA A 73 -5.92 2.39 -10.12
N VAL A 74 -5.94 1.06 -10.15
CA VAL A 74 -6.29 0.29 -11.35
C VAL A 74 -7.77 -0.04 -11.25
N GLU A 75 -8.54 0.30 -12.28
CA GLU A 75 -9.95 -0.12 -12.41
C GLU A 75 -10.08 -1.63 -12.57
#